data_AF-A0A955KWX9-F1
#
_entry.id   AF-A0A955KWX9-F1
#
_cell.length_a   1.000
_cell.length_b   1.000
_cell.length_c   1.000
_cell.angle_alpha   90.00
_cell.angle_beta   90.00
_cell.angle_gamma   90.00
#
_symmetry.space_group_name_H-M   'P 1'
#
loop_
_entity.id
_entity.type
_entity.pdbx_description
1 polymer ?
#
loop_
_entity_poly.entity_id
_entity_poly.type
_entity_poly.pdbx_seq_one_letter_code
_entity_poly.pdbx_strand_id
1 'polypeptide(L)'
;EKEEQVIVKKDQTGASAFVQLYDRLDGMREFEIFHNGKKQRLNYNEIQSIASDSDNRKVRRKASDVINEKFKQDSRINAFILNTLIQDSKIEREMRGYKFPQQPTLLSYGIERKTLESLVSAVTAGYPICERYYKTKTKTSGLKTLYEWDRYNRPFKIEKEDKYSWEDAKKIVLDAFGSLDPKFRNIANDFFKNNWIDAQVSP
;
A
#
# COMPACT_ATOMS: atom_id res chain seq x y z
N GLU A 1 12.23 27.34 19.37
CA GLU A 1 12.61 28.65 18.78
C GLU A 1 11.40 29.31 18.12
N LYS A 2 11.45 30.62 17.85
CA LYS A 2 10.31 31.33 17.22
C LYS A 2 10.03 30.83 15.80
N GLU A 3 11.06 30.45 15.05
CA GLU A 3 10.97 29.93 13.68
C GLU A 3 10.18 28.61 13.63
N GLU A 4 10.47 27.67 14.54
CA GLU A 4 9.71 26.43 14.69
C GLU A 4 8.22 26.67 14.99
N GLN A 5 7.91 27.66 15.85
CA GLN A 5 6.52 28.00 16.13
C GLN A 5 5.80 28.58 14.90
N VAL A 6 6.50 29.32 14.05
CA VAL A 6 5.94 29.85 12.81
C VAL A 6 5.64 28.71 11.84
N ILE A 7 6.59 27.80 11.63
CA ILE A 7 6.42 26.62 10.74
C ILE A 7 5.21 25.80 11.19
N VAL A 8 5.19 25.36 12.45
CA VAL A 8 4.10 24.53 12.99
C VAL A 8 2.73 25.19 12.83
N LYS A 9 2.64 26.51 13.07
CA LYS A 9 1.36 27.24 12.90
C LYS A 9 0.98 27.38 11.43
N LYS A 10 1.94 27.61 10.54
CA LYS A 10 1.68 27.78 9.09
C LYS A 10 1.31 26.46 8.43
N ASP A 11 1.91 25.35 8.85
CA ASP A 11 1.67 24.00 8.30
C ASP A 11 0.21 23.58 8.37
N GLN A 12 -0.50 23.99 9.42
CA GLN A 12 -1.95 23.74 9.58
C GLN A 12 -2.76 24.23 8.37
N THR A 13 -2.32 25.34 7.76
CA THR A 13 -2.94 25.95 6.57
C THR A 13 -2.10 25.79 5.29
N GLY A 14 -0.93 25.14 5.41
CA GLY A 14 0.03 24.88 4.35
C GLY A 14 0.09 23.39 4.03
N ALA A 15 1.25 22.76 4.27
CA ALA A 15 1.48 21.36 3.94
C ALA A 15 0.39 20.40 4.47
N SER A 16 -0.04 20.56 5.73
CA SER A 16 -1.08 19.69 6.31
C SER A 16 -2.43 19.86 5.63
N ALA A 17 -2.78 21.07 5.20
CA ALA A 17 -4.01 21.32 4.46
C ALA A 17 -3.99 20.68 3.06
N PHE A 18 -2.83 20.65 2.40
CA PHE A 18 -2.66 19.97 1.10
C PHE A 18 -2.72 18.44 1.22
N VAL A 19 -2.18 17.86 2.30
CA VAL A 19 -2.36 16.43 2.62
C VAL A 19 -3.83 16.11 2.85
N GLN A 20 -4.52 16.90 3.68
CA GLN A 20 -5.96 16.73 3.90
C GLN A 20 -6.79 16.91 2.62
N LEU A 21 -6.40 17.82 1.73
CA LEU A 21 -7.05 17.98 0.44
C LEU A 21 -6.90 16.72 -0.42
N TYR A 22 -5.71 16.14 -0.48
CA TYR A 22 -5.50 14.86 -1.16
C TYR A 22 -6.37 13.75 -0.57
N ASP A 23 -6.38 13.59 0.76
CA ASP A 23 -7.15 12.55 1.44
C ASP A 23 -8.65 12.70 1.19
N ARG A 24 -9.16 13.94 1.18
CA ARG A 24 -10.58 14.22 0.85
C ARG A 24 -10.89 13.90 -0.60
N LEU A 25 -10.02 14.30 -1.53
CA LEU A 25 -10.20 13.99 -2.96
C LEU A 25 -10.18 12.48 -3.19
N ASP A 26 -9.30 11.75 -2.49
CA ASP A 26 -9.20 10.30 -2.54
C ASP A 26 -10.46 9.61 -1.99
N GLY A 27 -10.91 10.01 -0.81
CA GLY A 27 -12.11 9.45 -0.18
C GLY A 27 -13.42 9.75 -0.92
N MET A 28 -13.46 10.81 -1.71
CA MET A 28 -14.63 11.15 -2.55
C MET A 28 -14.64 10.45 -3.91
N ARG A 29 -13.61 9.67 -4.27
CA ARG A 29 -13.58 9.00 -5.57
C ARG A 29 -14.56 7.85 -5.63
N GLU A 30 -15.51 7.98 -6.54
CA GLU A 30 -16.36 6.88 -6.97
C GLU A 30 -15.92 6.37 -8.34
N PHE A 31 -15.99 5.05 -8.50
CA PHE A 31 -15.66 4.34 -9.72
C PHE A 31 -16.91 3.62 -10.23
N GLU A 32 -17.33 3.95 -11.45
CA GLU A 32 -18.49 3.32 -12.09
C GLU A 32 -18.04 2.16 -12.98
N ILE A 33 -18.55 0.95 -12.71
CA ILE A 33 -18.25 -0.24 -13.52
C ILE A 33 -19.51 -1.09 -13.74
N PHE A 34 -19.63 -1.69 -14.92
CA PHE A 34 -20.61 -2.75 -15.15
C PHE A 34 -20.01 -4.11 -14.80
N HIS A 35 -20.51 -4.72 -13.74
CA HIS A 35 -20.04 -5.98 -13.17
C HIS A 35 -21.23 -6.77 -12.60
N ASN A 36 -21.23 -8.10 -12.73
CA ASN A 36 -22.34 -8.98 -12.33
C ASN A 36 -23.72 -8.57 -12.89
N GLY A 37 -23.76 -8.14 -14.15
CA GLY A 37 -25.02 -7.80 -14.84
C GLY A 37 -25.64 -6.44 -14.46
N LYS A 38 -24.99 -5.66 -13.57
CA LYS A 38 -25.48 -4.34 -13.16
C LYS A 38 -24.39 -3.28 -13.18
N LYS A 39 -24.80 -2.02 -13.29
CA LYS A 39 -23.91 -0.88 -13.05
C LYS A 39 -23.73 -0.70 -11.55
N GLN A 40 -22.48 -0.67 -11.09
CA GLN A 40 -22.11 -0.47 -9.69
C GLN A 40 -21.30 0.82 -9.54
N ARG A 41 -21.49 1.49 -8.41
CA ARG A 41 -20.64 2.58 -7.91
C ARG A 41 -19.85 2.03 -6.75
N LEU A 42 -18.54 2.09 -6.87
CA LEU A 42 -17.60 1.46 -5.94
C LEU A 42 -16.60 2.52 -5.43
N ASN A 43 -16.15 2.36 -4.19
CA ASN A 43 -14.97 3.05 -3.69
C ASN A 43 -13.68 2.40 -4.23
N TYR A 44 -12.52 2.99 -3.92
CA TYR A 44 -11.22 2.50 -4.41
C TYR A 44 -10.93 1.06 -3.99
N ASN A 45 -11.17 0.69 -2.73
CA ASN A 45 -10.88 -0.65 -2.22
C ASN A 45 -11.74 -1.72 -2.91
N GLU A 46 -13.02 -1.43 -3.12
CA GLU A 46 -13.95 -2.34 -3.78
C GLU A 46 -13.55 -2.59 -5.24
N ILE A 47 -13.27 -1.54 -6.02
CA ILE A 47 -12.84 -1.72 -7.42
C ILE A 47 -11.45 -2.34 -7.52
N GLN A 48 -10.55 -2.05 -6.56
CA GLN A 48 -9.22 -2.64 -6.51
C GLN A 48 -9.25 -4.15 -6.23
N SER A 49 -10.18 -4.61 -5.38
CA SER A 49 -10.42 -6.05 -5.19
C SER A 49 -10.92 -6.70 -6.49
N ILE A 50 -11.83 -6.06 -7.22
CA ILE A 50 -12.24 -6.57 -8.55
C ILE A 50 -11.06 -6.63 -9.52
N ALA A 51 -10.21 -5.59 -9.54
CA ALA A 51 -9.02 -5.50 -10.39
C ALA A 51 -7.97 -6.57 -10.06
N SER A 52 -7.92 -7.04 -8.81
CA SER A 52 -6.88 -7.95 -8.31
C SER A 52 -7.35 -9.41 -8.28
N ASP A 53 -8.57 -9.64 -7.80
CA ASP A 53 -9.04 -10.95 -7.32
C ASP A 53 -10.02 -11.62 -8.27
N SER A 54 -10.63 -10.89 -9.21
CA SER A 54 -11.59 -11.49 -10.14
C SER A 54 -10.93 -12.57 -10.99
N ASP A 55 -11.51 -13.77 -11.04
CA ASP A 55 -11.06 -14.86 -11.92
C ASP A 55 -11.11 -14.47 -13.40
N ASN A 56 -12.00 -13.55 -13.76
CA ASN A 56 -12.16 -13.10 -15.13
C ASN A 56 -11.17 -11.98 -15.47
N ARG A 57 -10.14 -12.33 -16.25
CA ARG A 57 -9.12 -11.37 -16.73
C ARG A 57 -9.69 -10.14 -17.43
N LYS A 58 -10.79 -10.26 -18.18
CA LYS A 58 -11.43 -9.10 -18.85
C LYS A 58 -12.07 -8.15 -17.83
N VAL A 59 -12.63 -8.70 -16.75
CA VAL A 59 -13.18 -7.90 -15.65
C VAL A 59 -12.06 -7.18 -14.91
N ARG A 60 -10.95 -7.88 -14.60
CA ARG A 60 -9.76 -7.26 -13.97
C ARG A 60 -9.24 -6.09 -14.79
N ARG A 61 -9.01 -6.31 -16.09
CA ARG A 61 -8.59 -5.25 -17.03
C ARG A 61 -9.55 -4.06 -17.00
N LYS A 62 -10.86 -4.31 -17.13
CA LYS A 62 -11.86 -3.23 -17.13
C LYS A 62 -11.84 -2.42 -15.83
N ALA A 63 -11.69 -3.08 -14.68
CA ALA A 63 -11.55 -2.40 -13.39
C ALA A 63 -10.28 -1.55 -13.35
N SER A 64 -9.13 -2.09 -13.78
CA SER A 64 -7.88 -1.32 -13.89
C SER A 64 -7.98 -0.13 -14.85
N ASP A 65 -8.64 -0.29 -16.00
CA ASP A 65 -8.87 0.79 -16.96
C ASP A 65 -9.69 1.92 -16.33
N VAL A 66 -10.79 1.59 -15.63
CA VAL A 66 -11.63 2.58 -14.92
C VAL A 66 -10.84 3.30 -13.83
N ILE A 67 -10.02 2.59 -13.06
CA ILE A 67 -9.13 3.20 -12.05
C ILE A 67 -8.17 4.19 -12.73
N ASN A 68 -7.46 3.74 -13.77
CA ASN A 68 -6.48 4.55 -14.48
C ASN A 68 -7.11 5.80 -15.13
N GLU A 69 -8.30 5.67 -15.73
CA GLU A 69 -9.04 6.79 -16.31
C GLU A 69 -9.40 7.84 -15.25
N LYS A 70 -9.87 7.41 -14.08
CA LYS A 70 -10.22 8.31 -12.99
C LYS A 70 -9.01 9.05 -12.45
N PHE A 71 -7.90 8.34 -12.19
CA PHE A 71 -6.65 8.98 -11.77
C PHE A 71 -6.05 9.89 -12.85
N LYS A 72 -6.26 9.58 -14.14
CA LYS A 72 -5.84 10.44 -15.25
C LYS A 72 -6.64 11.74 -15.29
N GLN A 73 -7.94 11.72 -15.01
CA GLN A 73 -8.77 12.94 -14.89
C GLN A 73 -8.26 13.84 -13.76
N ASP A 74 -7.88 13.24 -12.63
CA ASP A 74 -7.39 13.95 -11.45
C ASP A 74 -5.88 14.28 -11.52
N SER A 75 -5.19 13.86 -12.58
CA SER A 75 -3.72 13.96 -12.68
C SER A 75 -3.19 15.39 -12.47
N ARG A 76 -3.89 16.40 -12.98
CA ARG A 76 -3.48 17.80 -12.84
C ARG A 76 -3.56 18.29 -11.40
N ILE A 77 -4.65 17.97 -10.69
CA ILE A 77 -4.81 18.39 -9.30
C ILE A 77 -3.84 17.63 -8.39
N ASN A 78 -3.67 16.32 -8.60
CA ASN A 78 -2.71 15.52 -7.85
C ASN A 78 -1.26 15.97 -8.10
N ALA A 79 -0.91 16.31 -9.34
CA ALA A 79 0.41 16.85 -9.66
C ALA A 79 0.63 18.22 -8.99
N PHE A 80 -0.37 19.09 -8.95
CA PHE A 80 -0.29 20.36 -8.25
C PHE A 80 -0.05 20.15 -6.75
N ILE A 81 -0.84 19.30 -6.09
CA ILE A 81 -0.68 18.98 -4.66
C ILE A 81 0.73 18.45 -4.39
N LEU A 82 1.20 17.46 -5.15
CA LEU A 82 2.52 16.87 -4.98
C LEU A 82 3.63 17.90 -5.16
N ASN A 83 3.56 18.71 -6.22
CA ASN A 83 4.57 19.73 -6.50
C ASN A 83 4.62 20.79 -5.41
N THR A 84 3.46 21.22 -4.88
CA THR A 84 3.40 22.15 -3.76
C THR A 84 4.05 21.58 -2.50
N LEU A 85 3.74 20.34 -2.14
CA LEU A 85 4.34 19.68 -0.97
C LEU A 85 5.86 19.47 -1.12
N ILE A 86 6.32 19.08 -2.32
CA ILE A 86 7.76 18.93 -2.59
C ILE A 86 8.47 20.28 -2.49
N GLN A 87 7.86 21.35 -3.02
CA GLN A 87 8.44 22.69 -2.99
C GLN A 87 8.49 23.25 -1.55
N ASP A 88 7.42 23.06 -0.77
CA ASP A 88 7.36 23.43 0.63
C ASP A 88 8.45 22.70 1.45
N SER A 89 8.54 21.37 1.32
CA SER A 89 9.60 20.57 1.93
C SER A 89 11.00 21.00 1.47
N LYS A 90 11.17 21.42 0.21
CA LYS A 90 12.44 21.94 -0.30
C LYS A 90 12.84 23.24 0.41
N ILE A 91 11.91 24.19 0.51
CA ILE A 91 12.14 25.49 1.17
C ILE A 91 12.53 25.27 2.62
N GLU A 92 11.77 24.45 3.36
CA GLU A 92 12.09 24.15 4.76
C GLU A 92 13.47 23.49 4.88
N ARG A 93 13.80 22.58 3.96
CA ARG A 93 15.10 21.93 3.96
C ARG A 93 16.27 22.91 3.78
N GLU A 94 16.12 23.87 2.88
CA GLU A 94 17.10 24.91 2.63
C GLU A 94 17.25 25.84 3.85
N MET A 95 16.13 26.25 4.47
CA MET A 95 16.13 27.07 5.69
C MET A 95 16.83 26.39 6.86
N ARG A 96 16.63 25.08 7.03
CA ARG A 96 17.27 24.27 8.07
C ARG A 96 18.69 23.82 7.72
N GLY A 97 19.21 24.18 6.54
CA GLY A 97 20.59 23.87 6.13
C GLY A 97 20.85 22.40 5.78
N TYR A 98 19.82 21.63 5.40
CA TYR A 98 20.02 20.25 4.96
C TYR A 98 20.68 20.18 3.58
N LYS A 99 21.65 19.28 3.45
CA LYS A 99 22.52 19.11 2.27
C LYS A 99 21.88 18.32 1.14
N PHE A 100 20.92 17.45 1.44
CA PHE A 100 20.24 16.62 0.44
C PHE A 100 18.82 16.23 0.89
N PRO A 101 17.92 15.86 -0.03
CA PRO A 101 16.49 15.70 0.27
C PRO A 101 16.13 14.70 1.36
N GLN A 102 16.85 13.60 1.44
CA GLN A 102 16.57 12.53 2.40
C GLN A 102 17.14 12.82 3.79
N GLN A 103 18.04 13.80 3.94
CA GLN A 103 18.77 14.04 5.19
C GLN A 103 17.87 14.20 6.43
N PRO A 104 16.75 14.96 6.39
CA PRO A 104 15.88 15.08 7.56
C PRO A 104 15.33 13.73 8.01
N THR A 105 14.89 12.91 7.06
CA THR A 105 14.36 11.56 7.31
C THR A 105 15.44 10.59 7.79
N LEU A 106 16.65 10.68 7.24
CA LEU A 106 17.78 9.86 7.71
C LEU A 106 18.12 10.18 9.17
N LEU A 107 18.12 11.47 9.53
CA LEU A 107 18.37 11.92 10.90
C LEU A 107 17.26 11.48 11.86
N SER A 108 15.98 11.58 11.46
CA SER A 108 14.87 11.15 12.31
C SER A 108 14.85 9.64 12.58
N TYR A 109 15.36 8.84 11.64
CA TYR A 109 15.53 7.40 11.81
C TYR A 109 16.88 6.97 12.38
N GLY A 110 17.81 7.91 12.60
CA GLY A 110 19.17 7.61 13.08
C GLY A 110 19.98 6.73 12.12
N ILE A 111 19.76 6.88 10.81
CA ILE A 111 20.44 6.08 9.78
C ILE A 111 21.41 6.94 8.96
N GLU A 112 22.54 6.35 8.60
CA GLU A 112 23.50 7.00 7.71
C GLU A 112 23.06 6.90 6.24
N ARG A 113 23.48 7.88 5.43
CA ARG A 113 23.22 7.88 3.99
C ARG A 113 23.77 6.63 3.29
N LYS A 114 24.96 6.18 3.69
CA LYS A 114 25.59 4.96 3.16
C LYS A 114 24.73 3.71 3.38
N THR A 115 24.00 3.65 4.49
CA THR A 115 23.06 2.55 4.78
C THR A 115 21.91 2.53 3.79
N LEU A 116 21.31 3.69 3.50
CA LEU A 116 20.27 3.81 2.48
C LEU A 116 20.80 3.44 1.09
N GLU A 117 21.97 3.94 0.71
CA GLU A 117 22.60 3.65 -0.59
C GLU A 117 22.91 2.16 -0.73
N SER A 118 23.36 1.50 0.34
CA SER A 118 23.61 0.06 0.36
C SER A 118 22.32 -0.74 0.16
N LEU A 119 21.22 -0.33 0.81
CA LEU A 119 19.90 -0.94 0.60
C LEU A 119 19.43 -0.78 -0.86
N VAL A 120 19.52 0.43 -1.41
CA VAL A 120 19.14 0.70 -2.80
C VAL A 120 19.98 -0.15 -3.76
N SER A 121 21.29 -0.23 -3.55
CA SER A 121 22.19 -1.04 -4.38
C SER A 121 21.87 -2.52 -4.30
N ALA A 122 21.64 -3.07 -3.10
CA ALA A 122 21.29 -4.49 -2.93
C ALA A 122 19.95 -4.83 -3.60
N VAL A 123 18.93 -3.99 -3.43
CA VAL A 123 17.61 -4.19 -4.04
C VAL A 123 17.67 -4.10 -5.55
N THR A 124 18.37 -3.09 -6.10
CA THR A 124 18.51 -2.91 -7.56
C THR A 124 19.30 -4.04 -8.21
N ALA A 125 20.37 -4.52 -7.57
CA ALA A 125 21.10 -5.71 -8.02
C ALA A 125 20.22 -6.97 -8.05
N GLY A 126 19.17 -7.01 -7.22
CA GLY A 126 18.18 -8.10 -7.16
C GLY A 126 17.08 -8.05 -8.22
N TYR A 127 16.97 -7.00 -9.05
CA TYR A 127 15.92 -6.88 -10.08
C TYR A 127 15.78 -8.09 -11.02
N PRO A 128 16.87 -8.78 -11.43
CA PRO A 128 16.74 -10.02 -12.21
C PRO A 128 15.90 -11.11 -11.53
N ILE A 129 15.83 -11.15 -10.19
CA ILE A 129 14.97 -12.08 -9.44
C ILE A 129 13.50 -11.72 -9.67
N CYS A 130 13.15 -10.44 -9.58
CA CYS A 130 11.80 -9.95 -9.87
C CYS A 130 11.40 -10.22 -11.32
N GLU A 131 12.30 -10.00 -12.28
CA GLU A 131 12.06 -10.35 -13.68
C GLU A 131 11.81 -11.85 -13.87
N ARG A 132 12.65 -12.70 -13.26
CA ARG A 132 12.49 -14.16 -13.32
C ARG A 132 11.15 -14.59 -12.74
N TYR A 133 10.72 -13.98 -11.63
CA TYR A 133 9.41 -14.23 -11.03
C TYR A 133 8.28 -13.91 -12.02
N TYR A 134 8.25 -12.71 -12.61
CA TYR A 134 7.18 -12.35 -13.55
C TYR A 134 7.23 -13.16 -14.85
N LYS A 135 8.41 -13.51 -15.37
CA LYS A 135 8.58 -14.43 -16.51
C LYS A 135 8.01 -15.81 -16.18
N THR A 136 8.28 -16.33 -14.98
CA THR A 136 7.75 -17.61 -14.51
C THR A 136 6.23 -17.54 -14.37
N LYS A 137 5.71 -16.50 -13.70
CA LYS A 137 4.27 -16.26 -13.54
C LYS A 137 3.54 -16.18 -14.87
N THR A 138 4.12 -15.47 -15.85
CA THR A 138 3.57 -15.35 -17.21
C THR A 138 3.39 -16.74 -17.84
N LYS A 139 4.45 -17.58 -17.77
CA LYS A 139 4.41 -18.96 -18.28
C LYS A 139 3.41 -19.83 -17.54
N THR A 140 3.41 -19.83 -16.21
CA THR A 140 2.51 -20.68 -15.40
C THR A 140 1.04 -20.30 -15.56
N SER A 141 0.75 -19.01 -15.80
CA SER A 141 -0.61 -18.53 -16.08
C SER A 141 -1.06 -18.78 -17.53
N GLY A 142 -0.22 -19.37 -18.39
CA GLY A 142 -0.52 -19.57 -19.82
C GLY A 142 -0.68 -18.27 -20.61
N LEU A 143 -0.08 -17.17 -20.14
CA LEU A 143 -0.18 -15.86 -20.77
C LEU A 143 0.98 -15.62 -21.74
N LYS A 144 0.70 -14.91 -22.85
CA LYS A 144 1.75 -14.38 -23.74
C LYS A 144 2.44 -13.15 -23.14
N THR A 145 1.64 -12.28 -22.53
CA THR A 145 2.08 -11.03 -21.91
C THR A 145 1.32 -10.86 -20.59
N LEU A 146 2.06 -10.55 -19.53
CA LEU A 146 1.54 -10.22 -18.21
C LEU A 146 1.41 -8.70 -18.10
N TYR A 147 0.20 -8.24 -17.79
CA TYR A 147 -0.11 -6.84 -17.55
C TYR A 147 -0.27 -6.56 -16.05
N GLU A 148 -0.41 -5.30 -15.66
CA GLU A 148 -0.59 -4.87 -14.28
C GLU A 148 -1.79 -5.52 -13.59
N TRP A 149 -2.91 -5.70 -14.31
CA TRP A 149 -4.11 -6.40 -13.82
C TRP A 149 -3.93 -7.92 -13.70
N ASP A 150 -2.77 -8.46 -14.06
CA ASP A 150 -2.39 -9.86 -13.87
C ASP A 150 -1.36 -10.04 -12.73
N ARG A 151 -0.97 -8.95 -12.03
CA ARG A 151 0.09 -9.01 -11.02
C ARG A 151 -0.33 -9.69 -9.72
N TYR A 152 -1.56 -9.47 -9.27
CA TYR A 152 -2.06 -9.98 -7.99
C TYR A 152 -2.89 -11.26 -8.13
N ASN A 153 -3.41 -11.56 -9.34
CA ASN A 153 -4.18 -12.77 -9.54
C ASN A 153 -3.32 -14.02 -9.35
N ARG A 154 -3.94 -15.11 -8.87
CA ARG A 154 -3.26 -16.39 -8.68
C ARG A 154 -3.03 -17.05 -10.05
N PRO A 155 -1.84 -17.61 -10.33
CA PRO A 155 -1.55 -18.27 -11.60
C PRO A 155 -2.19 -19.66 -11.73
N PHE A 156 -2.75 -20.19 -10.64
CA PHE A 156 -3.42 -21.49 -10.55
C PHE A 156 -4.77 -21.36 -9.85
N LYS A 157 -5.69 -22.25 -10.19
CA LYS A 157 -6.95 -22.40 -9.45
C LYS A 157 -6.65 -23.09 -8.12
N ILE A 158 -7.30 -22.61 -7.06
CA ILE A 158 -7.29 -23.31 -5.79
C ILE A 158 -8.50 -24.24 -5.80
N GLU A 159 -8.23 -25.53 -5.74
CA GLU A 159 -9.28 -26.55 -5.77
C GLU A 159 -10.08 -26.59 -4.46
N LYS A 160 -9.47 -26.13 -3.35
CA LYS A 160 -10.10 -26.08 -2.04
C LYS A 160 -9.59 -24.89 -1.22
N GLU A 161 -10.50 -24.02 -0.83
CA GLU A 161 -10.23 -23.05 0.24
C GLU A 161 -10.45 -23.76 1.57
N ASP A 162 -9.37 -23.99 2.31
CA ASP A 162 -9.48 -24.48 3.68
C ASP A 162 -10.11 -23.39 4.54
N LYS A 163 -11.27 -23.70 5.12
CA LYS A 163 -11.92 -22.85 6.10
C LYS A 163 -11.37 -23.21 7.48
N TYR A 164 -10.82 -22.22 8.16
CA TYR A 164 -10.31 -22.38 9.52
C TYR A 164 -11.33 -21.83 10.50
N SER A 165 -11.62 -22.59 11.56
CA SER A 165 -12.35 -22.03 12.69
C SER A 165 -11.47 -21.00 13.42
N TRP A 166 -12.09 -20.17 14.26
CA TRP A 166 -11.35 -19.24 15.12
C TRP A 166 -10.32 -19.96 15.99
N GLU A 167 -10.68 -21.12 16.56
CA GLU A 167 -9.77 -21.90 17.39
C GLU A 167 -8.64 -22.54 16.57
N ASP A 168 -8.90 -22.97 15.34
CA ASP A 168 -7.83 -23.46 14.45
C ASP A 168 -6.84 -22.34 14.11
N ALA A 169 -7.35 -21.16 13.75
CA ALA A 169 -6.53 -20.00 13.45
C ALA A 169 -5.69 -19.57 14.66
N LYS A 170 -6.31 -19.48 15.84
CA LYS A 170 -5.62 -19.21 17.11
C LYS A 170 -4.51 -20.23 17.37
N LYS A 171 -4.81 -21.52 17.22
CA LYS A 171 -3.82 -22.59 17.41
C LYS A 171 -2.63 -22.44 16.46
N ILE A 172 -2.87 -22.21 15.17
CA ILE A 172 -1.82 -22.01 14.17
C ILE A 172 -0.91 -20.85 14.57
N VAL A 173 -1.49 -19.72 14.96
CA VAL A 173 -0.73 -18.53 15.38
C VAL A 173 0.11 -18.81 16.63
N LEU A 174 -0.47 -19.42 17.66
CA LEU A 174 0.24 -19.73 18.91
C LEU A 174 1.32 -20.80 18.72
N ASP A 175 1.11 -21.77 17.84
CA ASP A 175 2.08 -22.80 17.50
C ASP A 175 3.25 -22.19 16.70
N ALA A 176 2.97 -21.28 15.76
CA ALA A 176 3.99 -20.58 14.99
C ALA A 176 4.86 -19.65 15.84
N PHE A 177 4.26 -18.89 16.77
CA PHE A 177 5.05 -18.09 17.72
C PHE A 177 5.83 -18.96 18.70
N GLY A 178 5.24 -20.08 19.14
CA GLY A 178 5.88 -21.01 20.07
C GLY A 178 7.07 -21.77 19.46
N SER A 179 7.05 -22.03 18.16
CA SER A 179 8.18 -22.66 17.46
C SER A 179 9.41 -21.74 17.36
N LEU A 180 9.20 -20.42 17.46
CA LEU A 180 10.27 -19.44 17.57
C LEU A 180 10.78 -19.32 19.02
N ASP A 181 9.89 -18.99 19.97
CA ASP A 181 10.19 -18.93 21.40
C ASP A 181 8.89 -19.01 22.23
N PRO A 182 8.85 -19.77 23.34
CA PRO A 182 7.70 -19.83 24.24
C PRO A 182 7.20 -18.46 24.74
N LYS A 183 8.09 -17.48 24.89
CA LYS A 183 7.74 -16.11 25.28
C LYS A 183 6.83 -15.43 24.26
N PHE A 184 7.10 -15.59 22.96
CA PHE A 184 6.24 -15.03 21.91
C PHE A 184 4.86 -15.67 21.92
N ARG A 185 4.79 -17.00 22.13
CA ARG A 185 3.50 -17.68 22.30
C ARG A 185 2.71 -17.10 23.47
N ASN A 186 3.35 -16.88 24.61
CA ASN A 186 2.67 -16.35 25.79
C ASN A 186 2.14 -14.94 25.55
N ILE A 187 2.95 -14.05 24.96
CA ILE A 187 2.53 -12.69 24.59
C ILE A 187 1.35 -12.75 23.62
N ALA A 188 1.42 -13.55 22.56
CA ALA A 188 0.32 -13.69 21.61
C ALA A 188 -0.94 -14.27 22.27
N ASN A 189 -0.80 -15.20 23.21
CA ASN A 189 -1.91 -15.79 23.96
C ASN A 189 -2.62 -14.77 24.86
N ASP A 190 -1.91 -13.77 25.39
CA ASP A 190 -2.51 -12.72 26.20
C ASP A 190 -3.51 -11.89 25.41
N PHE A 191 -3.28 -11.67 24.10
CA PHE A 191 -4.25 -10.97 23.24
C PHE A 191 -5.58 -11.74 23.15
N PHE A 192 -5.53 -13.06 23.04
CA PHE A 192 -6.72 -13.91 23.02
C PHE A 192 -7.39 -14.00 24.40
N LYS A 193 -6.61 -14.06 25.49
CA LYS A 193 -7.15 -14.14 26.85
C LYS A 193 -7.82 -12.84 27.31
N ASN A 194 -7.26 -11.71 26.92
CA ASN A 194 -7.69 -10.39 27.39
C ASN A 194 -8.68 -9.70 26.43
N ASN A 195 -9.18 -10.39 25.42
CA ASN A 195 -10.10 -9.86 24.40
C ASN A 195 -9.55 -8.58 23.72
N TRP A 196 -8.25 -8.56 23.40
CA TRP A 196 -7.62 -7.45 22.69
C TRP A 196 -7.76 -7.54 21.17
N ILE A 197 -8.52 -8.52 20.68
CA ILE A 197 -8.71 -8.77 19.26
C ILE A 197 -10.18 -8.57 18.93
N ASP A 198 -10.48 -7.59 18.08
CA ASP A 198 -11.78 -7.43 17.45
C ASP A 198 -11.76 -8.12 16.08
N ALA A 199 -12.22 -9.38 16.05
CA ALA A 199 -12.12 -10.25 14.87
C ALA A 199 -13.41 -10.33 14.04
N GLN A 200 -14.55 -9.97 14.62
CA GLN A 200 -15.83 -10.09 13.95
C GLN A 200 -16.01 -8.90 13.00
N VAL A 201 -16.37 -9.16 11.75
CA VAL A 201 -16.75 -8.10 10.82
C VAL A 201 -18.04 -7.47 11.34
N SER A 202 -17.95 -6.26 11.88
CA SER A 202 -19.13 -5.47 12.26
C SER A 202 -19.83 -4.92 11.00
N PRO A 203 -21.18 -4.89 10.98
CA PRO A 203 -21.96 -4.42 9.84
C PRO A 203 -21.77 -2.93 9.51
#